data_AF-A0A7W4FAN6-F1
#
_entry.id   AF-A0A7W4FAN6-F1
#
_cell.length_a   1.000
_cell.length_b   1.000
_cell.length_c   1.000
_cell.angle_alpha   90.00
_cell.angle_beta   90.00
_cell.angle_gamma   90.00
#
_symmetry.space_group_name_H-M   'P 1'
#
loop_
_entity.id
_entity.type
_entity.pdbx_description
1 polymer ?
#
loop_
_entity_poly.entity_id
_entity_poly.type
_entity_poly.pdbx_seq_one_letter_code
_entity_poly.pdbx_strand_id
1 'polypeptide(L)'
;MTIFRETARNRHRYEVFSDFVKLSACALENACLKSPVIEEEYLATVRRYEKADAVRMSNLLACLVMGLEQGMCDFLGSLFMELELGINSMGQFFTPFPISELMTGLVAGDRIAELENSPYITLSEPTCGAGGMVIAFAKHMLESGYNPQTQLRADCVDIDQVAARMCYIQLSLLGIPARVVIGNSLTLKYQREMYTPFWYRVTSIRWPMYQQ
;
A
#
# COMPACT_ATOMS: atom_id res chain seq x y z
N MET A 1 -13.50 -2.84 -14.00
CA MET A 1 -14.60 -2.03 -13.42
C MET A 1 -15.91 -2.77 -13.20
N THR A 2 -16.35 -3.68 -14.08
CA THR A 2 -17.64 -4.39 -13.94
C THR A 2 -17.77 -5.12 -12.60
N ILE A 3 -16.76 -5.89 -12.19
CA ILE A 3 -16.79 -6.66 -10.93
C ILE A 3 -17.10 -5.74 -9.73
N PHE A 4 -16.41 -4.60 -9.60
CA PHE A 4 -16.62 -3.66 -8.48
C PHE A 4 -18.03 -3.05 -8.47
N ARG A 5 -18.58 -2.71 -9.65
CA ARG A 5 -19.94 -2.17 -9.77
C ARG A 5 -21.00 -3.22 -9.42
N GLU A 6 -20.70 -4.50 -9.60
CA GLU A 6 -21.61 -5.60 -9.30
C GLU A 6 -21.53 -6.12 -7.86
N THR A 7 -20.40 -5.91 -7.18
CA THR A 7 -20.24 -6.31 -5.78
C THR A 7 -21.16 -5.50 -4.88
N ALA A 8 -22.04 -6.20 -4.15
CA ALA A 8 -22.94 -5.66 -3.14
C ALA A 8 -23.66 -4.39 -3.60
N ARG A 9 -24.39 -4.45 -4.73
CA ARG A 9 -24.99 -3.28 -5.42
C ARG A 9 -25.86 -2.38 -4.54
N ASN A 10 -26.38 -2.92 -3.44
CA ASN A 10 -27.19 -2.24 -2.44
C ASN A 10 -26.39 -1.38 -1.43
N ARG A 11 -25.05 -1.46 -1.42
CA ARG A 11 -24.18 -0.68 -0.52
C ARG A 11 -23.62 0.57 -1.16
N HIS A 12 -23.19 1.52 -0.33
CA HIS A 12 -22.46 2.69 -0.80
C HIS A 12 -21.11 2.28 -1.41
N ARG A 13 -20.72 2.84 -2.56
CA ARG A 13 -19.50 2.41 -3.28
C ARG A 13 -18.23 2.59 -2.46
N TYR A 14 -18.13 3.67 -1.69
CA TYR A 14 -17.01 3.89 -0.77
C TYR A 14 -16.91 2.80 0.30
N GLU A 15 -18.05 2.32 0.84
CA GLU A 15 -18.05 1.25 1.84
C GLU A 15 -17.54 -0.06 1.25
N VAL A 16 -18.00 -0.41 0.04
CA VAL A 16 -17.53 -1.60 -0.68
C VAL A 16 -16.03 -1.53 -0.96
N PHE A 17 -15.51 -0.36 -1.36
CA PHE A 17 -14.08 -0.17 -1.58
C PHE A 17 -13.27 -0.23 -0.29
N SER A 18 -13.74 0.44 0.76
CA SER A 18 -13.11 0.43 2.09
C SER A 18 -13.01 -1.00 2.65
N ASP A 19 -14.09 -1.78 2.53
CA ASP A 19 -14.10 -3.18 2.93
C ASP A 19 -13.21 -4.04 2.05
N PHE A 20 -13.18 -3.80 0.74
CA PHE A 20 -12.26 -4.48 -0.18
C PHE A 20 -10.79 -4.29 0.25
N VAL A 21 -10.35 -3.06 0.52
CA VAL A 21 -8.97 -2.81 0.94
C VAL A 21 -8.71 -3.37 2.34
N LYS A 22 -9.70 -3.32 3.25
CA LYS A 22 -9.58 -3.92 4.58
C LYS A 22 -9.40 -5.44 4.51
N LEU A 23 -10.24 -6.14 3.75
CA LEU A 23 -10.16 -7.59 3.54
C LEU A 23 -8.83 -7.97 2.89
N SER A 24 -8.39 -7.23 1.89
CA SER A 24 -7.12 -7.47 1.19
C SER A 24 -5.91 -7.27 2.11
N ALA A 25 -5.89 -6.18 2.88
CA ALA A 25 -4.83 -5.92 3.85
C ALA A 25 -4.76 -7.02 4.93
N CYS A 26 -5.90 -7.38 5.53
CA CYS A 26 -5.96 -8.47 6.50
C CYS A 26 -5.47 -9.80 5.90
N ALA A 27 -5.85 -10.13 4.66
CA ALA A 27 -5.43 -11.36 4.01
C ALA A 27 -3.90 -11.41 3.79
N LEU A 28 -3.30 -10.32 3.33
CA LEU A 28 -1.86 -10.20 3.12
C LEU A 28 -1.09 -10.24 4.45
N GLU A 29 -1.55 -9.50 5.45
CA GLU A 29 -0.90 -9.43 6.77
C GLU A 29 -0.95 -10.79 7.47
N ASN A 30 -2.12 -11.44 7.43
CA ASN A 30 -2.31 -12.74 8.07
C ASN A 30 -1.67 -13.91 7.30
N ALA A 31 -1.27 -13.70 6.04
CA ALA A 31 -0.46 -14.66 5.31
C ALA A 31 0.89 -14.90 6.02
N CYS A 32 1.44 -13.86 6.65
CA CYS A 32 2.69 -13.90 7.41
C CYS A 32 2.47 -14.11 8.91
N LEU A 33 1.56 -13.35 9.54
CA LEU A 33 1.47 -13.27 11.00
C LEU A 33 0.66 -14.38 11.68
N LYS A 34 -0.30 -15.00 10.97
CA LYS A 34 -1.21 -16.01 11.55
C LYS A 34 -1.86 -15.55 12.87
N SER A 35 -2.27 -14.28 12.92
CA SER A 35 -2.88 -13.64 14.07
C SER A 35 -4.40 -13.89 14.11
N PRO A 36 -4.95 -14.41 15.23
CA PRO A 36 -6.40 -14.57 15.38
C PRO A 36 -7.15 -13.24 15.40
N VAL A 37 -6.48 -12.15 15.82
CA VAL A 37 -7.09 -10.81 15.86
C VAL A 37 -7.34 -10.27 14.45
N ILE A 38 -6.36 -10.44 13.55
CA ILE A 38 -6.48 -10.02 12.15
C ILE A 38 -7.47 -10.93 11.42
N GLU A 39 -7.48 -12.22 11.74
CA GLU A 39 -8.45 -13.16 11.19
C GLU A 39 -9.89 -12.80 11.60
N GLU A 40 -10.14 -12.46 12.86
CA GLU A 40 -11.47 -12.01 13.29
C GLU A 40 -11.85 -10.67 12.63
N GLU A 41 -10.91 -9.73 12.45
CA GLU A 41 -11.17 -8.48 11.69
C GLU A 41 -11.63 -8.78 10.24
N TYR A 42 -10.98 -9.74 9.58
CA TYR A 42 -11.36 -10.22 8.26
C TYR A 42 -12.76 -10.87 8.29
N LEU A 43 -12.99 -11.82 9.19
CA LEU A 43 -14.23 -12.58 9.31
C LEU A 43 -15.43 -11.67 9.64
N ALA A 44 -15.26 -10.73 10.58
CA ALA A 44 -16.29 -9.76 10.93
C ALA A 44 -16.67 -8.87 9.73
N THR A 45 -15.72 -8.56 8.86
CA THR A 45 -15.95 -7.74 7.65
C THR A 45 -16.65 -8.55 6.57
N VAL A 46 -16.13 -9.74 6.23
CA VAL A 46 -16.63 -10.58 5.11
C VAL A 46 -18.01 -11.18 5.40
N ARG A 47 -18.35 -11.47 6.66
CA ARG A 47 -19.68 -11.99 7.07
C ARG A 47 -20.84 -11.07 6.73
N ARG A 48 -20.57 -9.78 6.45
CA ARG A 48 -21.58 -8.80 6.03
C ARG A 48 -21.97 -8.94 4.55
N TYR A 49 -21.22 -9.72 3.78
CA TYR A 49 -21.42 -9.91 2.35
C TYR A 49 -22.06 -11.26 2.04
N GLU A 50 -22.89 -11.29 1.00
CA GLU A 50 -23.34 -12.56 0.45
C GLU A 50 -22.16 -13.35 -0.12
N LYS A 51 -22.29 -14.68 -0.19
CA LYS A 51 -21.22 -15.55 -0.69
C LYS A 51 -20.71 -15.14 -2.07
N ALA A 52 -21.61 -14.73 -2.97
CA ALA A 52 -21.24 -14.27 -4.31
C ALA A 52 -20.40 -12.98 -4.26
N ASP A 53 -20.74 -12.04 -3.38
CA ASP A 53 -19.99 -10.80 -3.21
C ASP A 53 -18.65 -11.01 -2.52
N ALA A 54 -18.57 -11.91 -1.54
CA ALA A 54 -17.30 -12.30 -0.92
C ALA A 54 -16.32 -12.87 -1.96
N VAL A 55 -16.82 -13.72 -2.89
CA VAL A 55 -16.01 -14.20 -4.02
C VAL A 55 -15.59 -13.06 -4.95
N ARG A 56 -16.49 -12.11 -5.23
CA ARG A 56 -16.12 -10.91 -6.02
C ARG A 56 -15.04 -10.07 -5.34
N MET A 57 -15.03 -9.94 -4.01
CA MET A 57 -13.95 -9.26 -3.27
C MET A 57 -12.59 -9.92 -3.52
N SER A 58 -12.53 -11.26 -3.52
CA SER A 58 -11.31 -11.99 -3.88
C SER A 58 -10.92 -11.77 -5.35
N ASN A 59 -11.88 -11.72 -6.26
CA ASN A 59 -11.62 -11.42 -7.67
C ASN A 59 -11.09 -9.99 -7.87
N LEU A 60 -11.53 -9.02 -7.08
CA LEU A 60 -10.99 -7.66 -7.11
C LEU A 60 -9.51 -7.64 -6.70
N LEU A 61 -9.11 -8.45 -5.71
CA LEU A 61 -7.71 -8.59 -5.33
C LEU A 61 -6.89 -9.22 -6.47
N ALA A 62 -7.43 -10.24 -7.15
CA ALA A 62 -6.80 -10.80 -8.34
C ALA A 62 -6.64 -9.75 -9.46
N CYS A 63 -7.64 -8.91 -9.69
CA CYS A 63 -7.53 -7.80 -10.65
C CYS A 63 -6.45 -6.79 -10.27
N LEU A 64 -6.29 -6.48 -8.98
CA LEU A 64 -5.22 -5.61 -8.50
C LEU A 64 -3.84 -6.21 -8.77
N VAL A 65 -3.64 -7.49 -8.46
CA VAL A 65 -2.37 -8.20 -8.74
C VAL A 65 -2.05 -8.14 -10.23
N MET A 66 -3.00 -8.53 -11.09
CA MET A 66 -2.82 -8.46 -12.54
C MET A 66 -2.54 -7.04 -13.04
N GLY A 67 -3.13 -6.02 -12.40
CA GLY A 67 -2.89 -4.62 -12.72
C GLY A 67 -1.45 -4.18 -12.42
N LEU A 68 -0.95 -4.53 -11.24
CA LEU A 68 0.42 -4.23 -10.81
C LEU A 68 1.48 -5.03 -11.61
N GLU A 69 1.13 -6.20 -12.15
CA GLU A 69 2.00 -6.97 -13.05
C GLU A 69 2.24 -6.27 -14.40
N GLN A 70 1.33 -5.41 -14.86
CA GLN A 70 1.53 -4.66 -16.12
C GLN A 70 2.56 -3.55 -15.99
N GLY A 71 2.82 -3.08 -14.76
CA GLY A 71 3.79 -2.05 -14.49
C GLY A 71 3.67 -1.52 -13.06
N MET A 72 4.79 -1.04 -12.53
CA MET A 72 4.84 -0.40 -11.23
C MET A 72 4.16 0.98 -11.30
N CYS A 73 2.96 1.08 -10.74
CA CYS A 73 2.17 2.31 -10.70
C CYS A 73 1.32 2.41 -9.43
N ASP A 74 0.81 3.61 -9.14
CA ASP A 74 -0.22 3.81 -8.11
C ASP A 74 -1.60 3.39 -8.64
N PHE A 75 -1.81 2.07 -8.72
CA PHE A 75 -3.04 1.48 -9.22
C PHE A 75 -4.25 1.80 -8.33
N LEU A 76 -4.14 1.59 -7.01
CA LEU A 76 -5.25 1.81 -6.09
C LEU A 76 -5.58 3.30 -5.93
N GLY A 77 -4.58 4.18 -5.91
CA GLY A 77 -4.81 5.63 -5.90
C GLY A 77 -5.51 6.09 -7.17
N SER A 78 -5.03 5.65 -8.34
CA SER A 78 -5.67 5.97 -9.63
C SER A 78 -7.11 5.45 -9.69
N LEU A 79 -7.33 4.21 -9.25
CA LEU A 79 -8.66 3.60 -9.20
C LEU A 79 -9.61 4.36 -8.25
N PHE A 80 -9.12 4.74 -7.08
CA PHE A 80 -9.93 5.47 -6.10
C PHE A 80 -10.38 6.84 -6.65
N MET A 81 -9.49 7.52 -7.38
CA MET A 81 -9.81 8.78 -8.06
C MET A 81 -10.79 8.58 -9.22
N GLU A 82 -10.57 7.58 -10.08
CA GLU A 82 -11.44 7.25 -11.22
C GLU A 82 -12.87 6.92 -10.77
N LEU A 83 -13.01 6.25 -9.64
CA LEU A 83 -14.31 5.90 -9.04
C LEU A 83 -14.94 7.06 -8.25
N GLU A 84 -14.30 8.23 -8.22
CA GLU A 84 -14.75 9.44 -7.52
C GLU A 84 -15.06 9.22 -6.02
N LEU A 85 -14.36 8.26 -5.40
CA LEU A 85 -14.65 7.83 -4.03
C LEU A 85 -14.19 8.84 -2.97
N GLY A 86 -13.32 9.80 -3.33
CA GLY A 86 -12.77 10.81 -2.44
C GLY A 86 -13.62 12.08 -2.27
N ILE A 87 -14.62 12.29 -3.13
CA ILE A 87 -15.37 13.56 -3.20
C ILE A 87 -16.27 13.77 -1.96
N ASN A 88 -16.79 12.69 -1.38
CA ASN A 88 -17.83 12.76 -0.34
C ASN A 88 -17.35 12.49 1.09
N SER A 89 -16.11 12.02 1.29
CA SER A 89 -15.66 11.51 2.60
C SER A 89 -14.61 12.37 3.31
N MET A 90 -13.60 12.93 2.62
CA MET A 90 -12.56 13.79 3.24
C MET A 90 -11.90 14.82 2.29
N GLY A 91 -12.35 14.95 1.03
CA GLY A 91 -11.73 15.88 0.07
C GLY A 91 -10.28 15.54 -0.29
N GLN A 92 -9.89 14.26 -0.13
CA GLN A 92 -8.55 13.80 -0.44
C GLN A 92 -8.37 13.71 -1.97
N PHE A 93 -7.48 14.55 -2.49
CA PHE A 93 -6.96 14.43 -3.84
C PHE A 93 -5.60 13.74 -3.75
N PHE A 94 -5.51 12.52 -4.28
CA PHE A 94 -4.21 11.87 -4.41
C PHE A 94 -3.40 12.57 -5.49
N THR A 95 -2.10 12.63 -5.28
CA THR A 95 -1.15 13.08 -6.31
C THR A 95 -1.26 12.14 -7.51
N PRO A 96 -1.63 12.63 -8.71
CA PRO A 96 -1.66 11.78 -9.89
C PRO A 96 -0.29 11.15 -10.12
N PHE A 97 -0.27 9.87 -10.47
CA PHE A 97 0.99 9.11 -10.57
C PHE A 97 2.06 9.77 -11.46
N PRO A 98 1.74 10.37 -12.63
CA PRO A 98 2.75 11.08 -13.44
C PRO A 98 3.43 12.25 -12.71
N ILE A 99 2.74 12.89 -11.76
CA ILE A 99 3.32 13.95 -10.92
C ILE A 99 4.26 13.34 -9.88
N SER A 100 3.90 12.20 -9.29
CA SER A 100 4.82 11.46 -8.43
C SER A 100 6.09 11.05 -9.18
N GLU A 101 5.96 10.54 -10.41
CA GLU A 101 7.10 10.20 -11.26
C GLU A 101 7.98 11.41 -11.58
N LEU A 102 7.37 12.55 -11.95
CA LEU A 102 8.09 13.79 -12.17
C LEU A 102 8.87 14.23 -10.93
N MET A 103 8.21 14.28 -9.77
CA MET A 103 8.85 14.71 -8.52
C MET A 103 9.99 13.77 -8.13
N THR A 104 9.77 12.46 -8.22
CA THR A 104 10.80 11.46 -8.00
C THR A 104 11.99 11.65 -8.95
N GLY A 105 11.76 11.85 -10.26
CA GLY A 105 12.83 12.06 -11.22
C GLY A 105 13.70 13.28 -10.94
N LEU A 106 13.18 14.28 -10.24
CA LEU A 106 13.92 15.47 -9.82
C LEU A 106 14.76 15.25 -8.55
N VAL A 107 14.32 14.39 -7.63
CA VAL A 107 14.92 14.27 -6.28
C VAL A 107 15.62 12.95 -6.00
N ALA A 108 15.34 11.91 -6.80
CA ALA A 108 15.80 10.55 -6.51
C ALA A 108 17.26 10.32 -6.91
N GLY A 109 17.82 11.07 -7.86
CA GLY A 109 19.20 10.91 -8.32
C GLY A 109 20.21 10.97 -7.17
N ASP A 110 20.15 12.03 -6.37
CA ASP A 110 21.04 12.21 -5.20
C ASP A 110 20.84 11.11 -4.16
N ARG A 111 19.60 10.68 -3.94
CA ARG A 111 19.26 9.61 -2.99
C ARG A 111 19.74 8.24 -3.46
N ILE A 112 19.67 7.96 -4.76
CA ILE A 112 20.12 6.71 -5.36
C ILE A 112 21.65 6.61 -5.31
N ALA A 113 22.37 7.71 -5.50
CA ALA A 113 23.83 7.75 -5.35
C ALA A 113 24.31 7.33 -3.95
N GLU A 114 23.48 7.47 -2.91
CA GLU A 114 23.80 6.99 -1.56
C GLU A 114 24.02 5.46 -1.52
N LEU A 115 23.45 4.70 -2.47
CA LEU A 115 23.63 3.24 -2.55
C LEU A 115 25.05 2.81 -2.93
N GLU A 116 25.91 3.73 -3.38
CA GLU A 116 27.34 3.44 -3.57
C GLU A 116 28.04 3.16 -2.23
N ASN A 117 27.56 3.79 -1.15
CA ASN A 117 28.17 3.74 0.17
C ASN A 117 27.24 3.14 1.23
N SER A 118 25.99 2.86 0.90
CA SER A 118 25.00 2.28 1.80
C SER A 118 24.27 1.08 1.19
N PRO A 119 23.97 0.04 1.98
CA PRO A 119 23.33 -1.16 1.46
C PRO A 119 21.87 -0.94 1.03
N TYR A 120 21.22 0.13 1.53
CA TYR A 120 19.84 0.47 1.22
C TYR A 120 19.55 1.95 1.52
N ILE A 121 18.46 2.45 0.96
CA ILE A 121 17.88 3.78 1.23
C ILE A 121 16.70 3.63 2.19
N THR A 122 16.58 4.55 3.14
CA THR A 122 15.33 4.79 3.86
C THR A 122 14.55 5.93 3.21
N LEU A 123 13.26 5.73 3.02
CA LEU A 123 12.34 6.72 2.50
C LEU A 123 11.22 6.94 3.52
N SER A 124 10.99 8.18 3.92
CA SER A 124 9.90 8.56 4.82
C SER A 124 8.83 9.28 4.01
N GLU A 125 7.59 8.86 4.17
CA GLU A 125 6.42 9.46 3.54
C GLU A 125 5.32 9.68 4.60
N PRO A 126 5.26 10.88 5.22
CA PRO A 126 4.39 11.16 6.38
C PRO A 126 2.92 11.39 6.02
N THR A 127 2.59 11.45 4.73
CA THR A 127 1.21 11.59 4.20
C THR A 127 1.07 10.70 2.97
N CYS A 128 1.27 9.40 3.18
CA CYS A 128 1.56 8.47 2.10
C CYS A 128 0.44 8.24 1.10
N GLY A 129 -0.80 8.57 1.46
CA GLY A 129 -1.93 8.30 0.62
C GLY A 129 -1.99 6.82 0.24
N ALA A 130 -2.18 6.52 -1.05
CA ALA A 130 -2.11 5.17 -1.58
C ALA A 130 -0.66 4.64 -1.79
N GLY A 131 0.37 5.43 -1.45
CA GLY A 131 1.79 5.05 -1.58
C GLY A 131 2.45 5.50 -2.88
N GLY A 132 1.79 6.33 -3.71
CA GLY A 132 2.26 6.70 -5.05
C GLY A 132 3.69 7.24 -5.12
N MET A 133 4.12 8.05 -4.14
CA MET A 133 5.51 8.55 -4.07
C MET A 133 6.54 7.45 -3.85
N VAL A 134 6.24 6.51 -2.95
CA VAL A 134 7.13 5.38 -2.66
C VAL A 134 7.21 4.44 -3.87
N ILE A 135 6.08 4.22 -4.54
CA ILE A 135 6.00 3.42 -5.77
C ILE A 135 6.80 4.08 -6.90
N ALA A 136 6.66 5.39 -7.10
CA ALA A 136 7.44 6.14 -8.09
C ALA A 136 8.94 6.06 -7.79
N PHE A 137 9.34 6.21 -6.52
CA PHE A 137 10.73 6.05 -6.10
C PHE A 137 11.28 4.65 -6.39
N ALA A 138 10.53 3.61 -6.03
CA ALA A 138 10.90 2.23 -6.31
C ALA A 138 11.02 1.96 -7.82
N LYS A 139 10.13 2.55 -8.63
CA LYS A 139 10.17 2.45 -10.10
C LYS A 139 11.45 3.09 -10.64
N HIS A 140 11.78 4.30 -10.18
CA HIS A 140 12.99 4.99 -10.61
C HIS A 140 14.27 4.25 -10.19
N MET A 141 14.28 3.61 -9.00
CA MET A 141 15.37 2.72 -8.59
C MET A 141 15.56 1.55 -9.58
N LEU A 142 14.47 0.88 -9.97
CA LEU A 142 14.52 -0.21 -10.95
C LEU A 142 15.07 0.26 -12.31
N GLU A 143 14.59 1.39 -12.79
CA GLU A 143 15.05 2.01 -14.05
C GLU A 143 16.54 2.40 -13.99
N SER A 144 17.04 2.73 -12.80
CA SER A 144 18.45 3.03 -12.53
C SER A 144 19.31 1.77 -12.28
N GLY A 145 18.74 0.57 -12.38
CA GLY A 145 19.46 -0.70 -12.20
C GLY A 145 19.58 -1.20 -10.75
N TYR A 146 18.89 -0.57 -9.80
CA TYR A 146 18.88 -0.96 -8.39
C TYR A 146 17.64 -1.78 -8.05
N ASN A 147 17.75 -2.68 -7.05
CA ASN A 147 16.65 -3.54 -6.63
C ASN A 147 15.95 -3.01 -5.36
N PRO A 148 14.78 -2.34 -5.47
CA PRO A 148 14.09 -1.77 -4.33
C PRO A 148 13.59 -2.83 -3.33
N GLN A 149 13.39 -4.08 -3.73
CA GLN A 149 12.99 -5.14 -2.79
C GLN A 149 14.06 -5.47 -1.75
N THR A 150 15.31 -5.10 -2.03
CA THR A 150 16.48 -5.34 -1.16
C THR A 150 17.23 -4.08 -0.76
N GLN A 151 16.99 -2.96 -1.45
CA GLN A 151 17.75 -1.72 -1.30
C GLN A 151 16.86 -0.52 -0.95
N LEU A 152 15.55 -0.71 -0.75
CA LEU A 152 14.64 0.33 -0.27
C LEU A 152 13.95 -0.12 1.01
N ARG A 153 13.81 0.81 1.97
CA ARG A 153 12.94 0.66 3.13
C ARG A 153 12.06 1.89 3.26
N ALA A 154 10.74 1.71 3.22
CA ALA A 154 9.79 2.80 3.36
C ALA A 154 9.19 2.87 4.78
N ASP A 155 9.03 4.08 5.28
CA ASP A 155 8.27 4.42 6.48
C ASP A 155 7.11 5.33 6.05
N CYS A 156 5.89 4.82 6.11
CA CYS A 156 4.73 5.47 5.56
C CYS A 156 3.72 5.73 6.67
N VAL A 157 3.15 6.94 6.71
CA VAL A 157 2.09 7.30 7.64
C VAL A 157 0.94 7.94 6.87
N ASP A 158 -0.29 7.60 7.19
CA ASP A 158 -1.47 8.36 6.76
C ASP A 158 -2.51 8.40 7.87
N ILE A 159 -3.26 9.50 7.93
CA ILE A 159 -4.36 9.66 8.88
C ILE A 159 -5.61 8.89 8.43
N ASP A 160 -5.77 8.68 7.12
CA ASP A 160 -6.88 7.95 6.55
C ASP A 160 -6.58 6.45 6.48
N GLN A 161 -7.50 5.65 7.02
CA GLN A 161 -7.33 4.21 7.11
C GLN A 161 -7.44 3.50 5.77
N VAL A 162 -8.21 4.03 4.82
CA VAL A 162 -8.36 3.47 3.47
C VAL A 162 -7.09 3.74 2.69
N ALA A 163 -6.58 4.97 2.72
CA ALA A 163 -5.31 5.37 2.13
C ALA A 163 -4.14 4.51 2.63
N ALA A 164 -3.92 4.47 3.94
CA ALA A 164 -2.85 3.65 4.53
C ALA A 164 -2.98 2.15 4.15
N ARG A 165 -4.19 1.59 4.09
CA ARG A 165 -4.38 0.20 3.63
C ARG A 165 -4.08 0.04 2.15
N MET A 166 -4.44 0.99 1.29
CA MET A 166 -4.03 0.99 -0.12
C MET A 166 -2.51 0.99 -0.26
N CYS A 167 -1.82 1.87 0.47
CA CYS A 167 -0.36 1.91 0.54
C CYS A 167 0.22 0.55 0.97
N TYR A 168 -0.27 -0.01 2.07
CA TYR A 168 0.16 -1.32 2.56
C TYR A 168 0.02 -2.43 1.51
N ILE A 169 -1.13 -2.51 0.84
CA ILE A 169 -1.40 -3.55 -0.16
C ILE A 169 -0.44 -3.40 -1.35
N GLN A 170 -0.32 -2.20 -1.92
CA GLN A 170 0.51 -1.99 -3.11
C GLN A 170 1.98 -2.26 -2.81
N LEU A 171 2.50 -1.76 -1.69
CA LEU A 171 3.89 -2.01 -1.30
C LEU A 171 4.14 -3.49 -0.99
N SER A 172 3.17 -4.19 -0.39
CA SER A 172 3.27 -5.63 -0.16
C SER A 172 3.35 -6.44 -1.46
N LEU A 173 2.52 -6.08 -2.45
CA LEU A 173 2.45 -6.79 -3.73
C LEU A 173 3.64 -6.46 -4.65
N LEU A 174 4.16 -5.23 -4.60
CA LEU A 174 5.36 -4.81 -5.34
C LEU A 174 6.67 -5.30 -4.69
N GLY A 175 6.57 -5.90 -3.51
CA GLY A 175 7.70 -6.44 -2.77
C GLY A 175 8.58 -5.41 -2.08
N ILE A 176 8.01 -4.24 -1.75
CA ILE A 176 8.73 -3.15 -1.10
C ILE A 176 8.73 -3.36 0.42
N PRO A 177 9.89 -3.45 1.08
CA PRO A 177 9.99 -3.47 2.54
C PRO A 177 9.48 -2.14 3.13
N ALA A 178 8.31 -2.18 3.76
CA ALA A 178 7.71 -1.00 4.37
C ALA A 178 7.05 -1.25 5.73
N ARG A 179 7.12 -0.22 6.60
CA ARG A 179 6.19 0.00 7.73
C ARG A 179 5.16 1.01 7.28
N VAL A 180 3.88 0.66 7.37
CA VAL A 180 2.75 1.54 7.02
C VAL A 180 1.89 1.76 8.26
N VAL A 181 1.68 3.01 8.61
CA VAL A 181 1.02 3.42 9.86
C VAL A 181 -0.26 4.18 9.56
N ILE A 182 -1.32 3.80 10.26
CA ILE A 182 -2.53 4.61 10.41
C ILE A 182 -2.31 5.51 11.61
N GLY A 183 -2.18 6.81 11.40
CA GLY A 183 -1.87 7.74 12.48
C GLY A 183 -1.72 9.18 12.03
N ASN A 184 -1.51 10.06 13.00
CA ASN A 184 -1.32 11.47 12.73
C ASN A 184 0.16 11.83 12.88
N SER A 185 0.81 12.14 11.76
CA SER A 185 2.23 12.46 11.66
C SER A 185 2.64 13.74 12.40
N LEU A 186 1.71 14.68 12.62
CA LEU A 186 1.99 15.91 13.38
C LEU A 186 2.04 15.65 14.89
N THR A 187 1.17 14.77 15.39
CA THR A 187 1.06 14.45 16.83
C THR A 187 1.86 13.21 17.23
N LEU A 188 2.36 12.45 16.26
CA LEU A 188 3.01 11.14 16.43
C LEU A 188 2.14 10.12 17.17
N LYS A 189 0.82 10.27 17.09
CA LYS A 189 -0.15 9.31 17.66
C LYS A 189 -0.52 8.29 16.60
N TYR A 190 -0.10 7.06 16.81
CA TYR A 190 -0.32 5.95 15.90
C TYR A 190 -1.43 5.04 16.41
N GLN A 191 -2.37 4.69 15.52
CA GLN A 191 -3.52 3.85 15.83
C GLN A 191 -3.27 2.39 15.44
N ARG A 192 -2.58 2.17 14.31
CA ARG A 192 -2.24 0.83 13.81
C ARG A 192 -0.96 0.90 13.00
N GLU A 193 -0.12 -0.13 13.13
CA GLU A 193 1.04 -0.35 12.29
C GLU A 193 0.86 -1.65 11.51
N MET A 194 1.24 -1.65 10.24
CA MET A 194 1.24 -2.80 9.36
C MET A 194 2.62 -2.92 8.72
N TYR A 195 3.15 -4.14 8.64
CA TYR A 195 4.48 -4.41 8.08
C TYR A 195 4.33 -5.31 6.85
N THR A 196 4.85 -4.85 5.73
CA THR A 196 4.80 -5.63 4.47
C THR A 196 5.52 -6.98 4.64
N PRO A 197 5.15 -8.04 3.89
CA PRO A 197 5.85 -9.33 3.95
C PRO A 197 7.37 -9.22 3.73
N PHE A 198 7.80 -8.30 2.88
CA PHE A 198 9.21 -8.08 2.55
C PHE A 198 10.00 -7.39 3.67
N TRP A 199 9.33 -6.72 4.60
CA TRP A 199 9.96 -6.19 5.82
C TRP A 199 10.74 -7.28 6.55
N TYR A 200 10.13 -8.45 6.73
CA TYR A 200 10.70 -9.56 7.50
C TYR A 200 11.81 -10.34 6.76
N ARG A 201 11.89 -10.23 5.42
CA ARG A 201 12.98 -10.85 4.64
C ARG A 201 14.29 -10.08 4.74
N VAL A 202 14.15 -8.79 4.97
CA VAL A 202 15.22 -7.81 4.98
C VAL A 202 15.93 -7.86 6.34
N THR A 203 15.22 -7.98 7.44
CA THR A 203 15.80 -7.81 8.80
C THR A 203 16.85 -8.83 9.29
N SER A 204 17.08 -9.98 8.64
CA SER A 204 17.80 -11.08 9.32
C SER A 204 19.32 -11.16 9.12
N ILE A 205 19.91 -10.60 8.05
CA ILE A 205 21.37 -10.72 7.80
C ILE A 205 22.03 -9.43 7.28
N ARG A 206 21.27 -8.45 6.75
CA ARG A 206 21.83 -7.26 6.06
C ARG A 206 21.57 -5.90 6.71
N TRP A 207 20.83 -5.82 7.83
CA TRP A 207 20.44 -4.53 8.44
C TRP A 207 21.00 -4.36 9.86
N PRO A 208 21.99 -3.47 10.09
CA PRO A 208 22.60 -3.22 11.40
C PRO A 208 21.64 -2.74 12.50
N MET A 209 20.45 -2.23 12.12
CA MET A 209 19.51 -1.62 13.06
C MET A 209 18.71 -2.63 13.90
N TYR A 210 18.81 -3.94 13.61
CA TYR A 210 18.18 -5.02 14.40
C TYR A 210 19.20 -5.86 15.19
N GLN A 211 20.46 -5.43 15.27
CA GLN A 211 21.51 -6.07 16.09
C GLN A 211 21.65 -5.46 17.50
N GLN A 212 20.61 -4.78 18.01
CA GLN A 212 20.59 -4.25 19.38
C GLN A 212 19.75 -5.12 20.30
#